data_AF-A0A536ST44-F1
#
_entry.id   AF-A0A536ST44-F1
#
_cell.length_a   1.000
_cell.length_b   1.000
_cell.length_c   1.000
_cell.angle_alpha   90.00
_cell.angle_beta   90.00
_cell.angle_gamma   90.00
#
_symmetry.space_group_name_H-M   'P 1'
#
loop_
_entity.id
_entity.type
_entity.pdbx_description
1 polymer ?
#
loop_
_entity_poly.entity_id
_entity_poly.type
_entity_poly.pdbx_seq_one_letter_code
_entity_poly.pdbx_strand_id
1 'polypeptide(L)'
;MNRRFLIAWVVLFVAWYIGSFIVHGVLLHADYARLARLFRPPEEAKAYLPLMFLAHVMMAGAFVWIYARGVEAKPWAAQGLRYGLAIALLMIVPLYLIYYVVQPMPGDTVAKQIVYETVLVLLLGMLVAFMYRHAGSKPG
;
A
#
# COMPACT_ATOMS: atom_id res chain seq x y z
N MET A 1 -14.67 17.86 -1.28
CA MET A 1 -14.45 16.40 -1.36
C MET A 1 -15.68 15.78 -2.01
N ASN A 2 -15.57 15.06 -3.14
CA ASN A 2 -16.76 14.56 -3.87
C ASN A 2 -17.08 13.09 -3.50
N ARG A 3 -18.29 12.63 -3.83
CA ARG A 3 -18.76 11.27 -3.54
C ARG A 3 -17.80 10.19 -4.06
N ARG A 4 -17.24 10.39 -5.26
CA ARG A 4 -16.28 9.46 -5.88
C ARG A 4 -15.01 9.29 -5.04
N PHE A 5 -14.45 10.40 -4.56
CA PHE A 5 -13.25 10.39 -3.72
C PHE A 5 -13.48 9.59 -2.44
N LEU A 6 -14.60 9.79 -1.75
CA LEU A 6 -14.93 9.05 -0.53
C LEU A 6 -15.08 7.55 -0.80
N ILE A 7 -15.77 7.18 -1.88
CA ILE A 7 -15.91 5.77 -2.27
C ILE A 7 -14.54 5.16 -2.59
N ALA A 8 -13.70 5.87 -3.36
CA ALA A 8 -12.36 5.41 -3.69
C ALA A 8 -11.49 5.24 -2.44
N TRP A 9 -11.55 6.18 -1.51
CA TRP A 9 -10.80 6.07 -0.25
C TRP A 9 -11.24 4.83 0.53
N VAL A 10 -12.53 4.63 0.76
CA VAL A 10 -13.03 3.47 1.53
C VAL A 10 -12.67 2.15 0.85
N VAL A 11 -12.89 2.03 -0.47
CA VAL A 11 -12.55 0.82 -1.23
C VAL A 11 -11.05 0.53 -1.14
N LEU A 12 -10.21 1.56 -1.29
CA LEU A 12 -8.77 1.39 -1.29
C LEU A 12 -8.22 1.12 0.10
N PHE A 13 -8.84 1.69 1.14
CA PHE A 13 -8.55 1.35 2.53
C PHE A 13 -8.77 -0.14 2.79
N VAL A 14 -9.94 -0.68 2.42
CA VAL A 14 -10.25 -2.10 2.60
C VAL A 14 -9.30 -2.98 1.78
N ALA A 15 -9.08 -2.65 0.51
CA ALA A 15 -8.18 -3.41 -0.36
C ALA A 15 -6.74 -3.40 0.15
N TRP A 16 -6.24 -2.26 0.62
CA TRP A 16 -4.89 -2.16 1.17
C TRP A 16 -4.79 -2.93 2.49
N TYR A 17 -5.75 -2.78 3.40
CA TYR A 17 -5.71 -3.48 4.69
C TYR A 17 -5.71 -5.00 4.51
N ILE A 18 -6.58 -5.53 3.63
CA ILE A 18 -6.60 -6.96 3.30
C ILE A 18 -5.31 -7.40 2.60
N GLY A 19 -4.84 -6.62 1.62
CA GLY A 19 -3.59 -6.92 0.91
C GLY A 19 -2.38 -6.95 1.83
N SER A 20 -2.28 -5.98 2.74
CA SER A 20 -1.24 -5.90 3.76
C SER A 20 -1.29 -7.09 4.71
N PHE A 21 -2.48 -7.52 5.14
CA PHE A 21 -2.64 -8.76 5.91
C PHE A 21 -2.17 -10.00 5.13
N ILE A 22 -2.48 -10.10 3.83
CA ILE A 22 -1.99 -11.21 3.00
C ILE A 22 -0.46 -11.18 2.91
N VAL A 23 0.14 -10.01 2.65
CA VAL A 23 1.60 -9.89 2.54
C VAL A 23 2.29 -10.19 3.88
N HIS A 24 1.90 -9.53 4.95
CA HIS A 24 2.59 -9.59 6.24
C HIS A 24 2.13 -10.73 7.15
N GLY A 25 0.82 -10.99 7.18
CA GLY A 25 0.21 -12.01 8.05
C GLY A 25 0.22 -13.41 7.45
N VAL A 26 0.36 -13.55 6.13
CA VAL A 26 0.36 -14.85 5.44
C VAL A 26 1.68 -15.12 4.73
N LEU A 27 2.05 -14.33 3.72
CA LEU A 27 3.22 -14.62 2.87
C LEU A 27 4.54 -14.50 3.63
N LEU A 28 4.67 -13.50 4.51
CA LEU A 28 5.87 -13.24 5.31
C LEU A 28 5.79 -13.82 6.72
N HIS A 29 4.73 -14.55 7.06
CA HIS A 29 4.53 -15.05 8.43
C HIS A 29 5.71 -15.90 8.93
N ALA A 30 6.15 -16.85 8.10
CA ALA A 30 7.26 -17.74 8.44
C ALA A 30 8.59 -16.99 8.57
N ASP A 31 8.79 -15.94 7.77
CA ASP A 31 9.97 -15.08 7.85
C ASP A 31 9.97 -14.27 9.16
N TYR A 32 8.82 -13.73 9.58
CA TYR A 32 8.69 -12.97 10.82
C TYR A 32 8.76 -13.82 12.09
N ALA A 33 8.25 -15.06 12.05
CA ALA A 33 8.34 -15.98 13.17
C ALA A 33 9.80 -16.27 13.58
N ARG A 34 10.75 -16.19 12.64
CA ARG A 34 12.20 -16.34 12.88
C ARG A 34 12.85 -15.09 13.47
N LEU A 35 12.13 -13.97 13.52
CA LEU A 35 12.60 -12.66 13.98
C LEU A 35 11.97 -12.24 15.30
N ALA A 36 11.65 -13.20 16.18
CA ALA A 36 10.92 -12.95 17.42
C ALA A 36 11.56 -11.93 18.38
N ARG A 37 12.88 -11.69 18.27
CA ARG A 37 13.58 -10.66 19.07
C ARG A 37 13.54 -9.25 18.46
N LEU A 38 13.16 -9.14 17.19
CA LEU A 38 13.08 -7.86 16.48
C LEU A 38 11.72 -7.18 16.69
N PHE A 39 10.63 -7.96 16.70
CA PHE A 39 9.27 -7.45 16.80
C PHE A 39 8.73 -7.50 18.24
N ARG A 40 7.73 -6.65 18.51
CA ARG A 40 6.98 -6.70 19.78
C ARG A 40 6.31 -8.07 19.94
N PRO A 41 6.21 -8.60 21.18
CA PRO A 41 5.41 -9.78 21.47
C PRO A 41 3.95 -9.62 21.00
N PRO A 42 3.26 -10.69 20.56
CA PRO A 42 1.89 -10.60 20.06
C PRO A 42 0.90 -9.95 21.04
N GLU A 43 1.01 -10.27 22.34
CA GLU A 43 0.13 -9.71 23.36
C GLU A 43 0.32 -8.20 23.53
N GLU A 44 1.55 -7.70 23.40
CA GLU A 44 1.84 -6.26 23.43
C GLU A 44 1.40 -5.58 22.14
N ALA A 45 1.60 -6.23 20.98
CA ALA A 45 1.24 -5.68 19.68
C ALA A 45 -0.27 -5.43 19.54
N LYS A 46 -1.12 -6.27 20.16
CA LYS A 46 -2.59 -6.15 20.14
C LYS A 46 -3.08 -4.77 20.60
N ALA A 47 -2.44 -4.20 21.63
CA ALA A 47 -2.80 -2.88 22.16
C ALA A 47 -2.60 -1.75 21.13
N TYR A 48 -1.76 -1.96 20.12
CA TYR A 48 -1.44 -0.97 19.09
C TYR A 48 -2.16 -1.20 17.75
N LEU A 49 -3.02 -2.23 17.64
CA LEU A 49 -3.82 -2.47 16.43
C LEU A 49 -4.64 -1.24 15.96
N PRO A 50 -5.18 -0.38 16.85
CA PRO A 50 -5.85 0.86 16.41
C PRO A 50 -4.94 1.80 15.63
N LEU A 51 -3.64 1.88 15.97
CA LEU A 51 -2.67 2.69 15.22
C LEU A 51 -2.40 2.11 13.84
N MET A 52 -2.41 0.78 13.71
CA MET A 52 -2.29 0.12 12.40
C MET A 52 -3.51 0.43 11.52
N PHE A 53 -4.71 0.41 12.09
CA PHE A 53 -5.92 0.81 11.36
C PHE A 53 -5.84 2.26 10.91
N LEU A 54 -5.47 3.18 11.81
CA LEU A 54 -5.29 4.60 11.50
C LEU A 54 -4.26 4.82 10.38
N ALA A 55 -3.13 4.11 10.42
CA ALA A 55 -2.10 4.18 9.38
C ALA A 55 -2.68 3.80 8.00
N HIS A 56 -3.45 2.70 7.90
CA HIS A 56 -4.05 2.29 6.62
C HIS A 56 -5.11 3.28 6.13
N VAL A 57 -5.90 3.87 7.03
CA VAL A 57 -6.85 4.94 6.67
C VAL A 57 -6.10 6.14 6.07
N MET A 58 -5.02 6.59 6.72
CA MET A 58 -4.20 7.70 6.24
C MET A 58 -3.53 7.40 4.90
N MET A 59 -2.91 6.22 4.79
CA MET A 59 -2.22 5.76 3.58
C MET A 59 -3.19 5.68 2.40
N ALA A 60 -4.34 5.04 2.56
CA ALA A 60 -5.34 4.95 1.49
C ALA A 60 -5.88 6.33 1.10
N GLY A 61 -6.11 7.22 2.07
CA GLY A 61 -6.59 8.59 1.80
C GLY A 61 -5.59 9.40 1.00
N ALA A 62 -4.32 9.39 1.42
CA ALA A 62 -3.24 10.06 0.72
C ALA A 62 -3.04 9.48 -0.69
N PHE A 63 -3.11 8.16 -0.85
CA PHE A 63 -2.95 7.48 -2.13
C PHE A 63 -4.07 7.87 -3.12
N VAL A 64 -5.33 7.87 -2.69
CA VAL A 64 -6.44 8.35 -3.53
C VAL A 64 -6.29 9.84 -3.84
N TRP A 65 -5.89 10.65 -2.86
CA TRP A 65 -5.75 12.10 -3.01
C TRP A 65 -4.69 12.49 -4.04
N ILE A 66 -3.50 11.89 -3.95
CA ILE A 66 -2.44 12.14 -4.91
C ILE A 66 -2.87 11.69 -6.31
N TYR A 67 -3.46 10.49 -6.45
CA TYR A 67 -3.95 10.02 -7.75
C TYR A 67 -5.01 10.96 -8.33
N ALA A 68 -6.00 11.37 -7.53
CA ALA A 68 -7.08 12.25 -7.97
C ALA A 68 -6.60 13.63 -8.44
N ARG A 69 -5.44 14.09 -7.96
CA ARG A 69 -4.81 15.36 -8.39
C ARG A 69 -3.96 15.21 -9.66
N GLY A 70 -3.49 13.99 -9.96
CA GLY A 70 -2.62 13.68 -11.10
C GLY A 70 -3.29 12.86 -12.20
N VAL A 71 -4.62 12.68 -12.16
CA VAL A 71 -5.35 11.93 -13.16
C VAL A 71 -5.43 12.70 -14.49
N GLU A 72 -5.01 12.05 -15.57
CA GLU A 72 -5.01 12.60 -16.93
C GLU A 72 -5.95 11.82 -17.85
N ALA A 73 -6.36 12.43 -18.97
CA ALA A 73 -7.14 11.79 -20.03
C ALA A 73 -6.28 10.81 -20.88
N LYS A 74 -5.67 9.83 -20.22
CA LYS A 74 -4.85 8.75 -20.79
C LYS A 74 -5.44 7.39 -20.41
N PRO A 75 -5.03 6.28 -21.07
CA PRO A 75 -5.45 4.94 -20.68
C PRO A 75 -5.24 4.69 -19.18
N TRP A 76 -6.32 4.37 -18.47
CA TRP A 76 -6.34 4.29 -17.02
C TRP A 76 -5.33 3.26 -16.48
N ALA A 77 -5.18 2.12 -17.15
CA ALA A 77 -4.35 1.02 -16.69
C ALA A 77 -2.86 1.43 -16.62
N ALA A 78 -2.31 1.96 -17.71
CA ALA A 78 -0.91 2.40 -17.75
C ALA A 78 -0.63 3.51 -16.73
N GLN A 79 -1.60 4.42 -16.54
CA GLN A 79 -1.48 5.48 -15.54
C GLN A 79 -1.53 4.94 -14.11
N GLY A 80 -2.37 3.94 -13.84
CA GLY A 80 -2.44 3.24 -12.55
C GLY A 80 -1.14 2.51 -12.21
N LEU A 81 -0.55 1.78 -13.17
CA LEU A 81 0.75 1.14 -13.00
C LEU A 81 1.87 2.15 -12.78
N ARG A 82 1.93 3.23 -13.58
CA ARG A 82 2.89 4.31 -13.39
C ARG A 82 2.79 4.91 -12.00
N TYR A 83 1.56 5.13 -11.52
CA TYR A 83 1.33 5.69 -10.20
C TYR A 83 1.74 4.72 -9.09
N GLY A 84 1.36 3.45 -9.16
CA GLY A 84 1.77 2.42 -8.21
C GLY A 84 3.30 2.26 -8.15
N LEU A 85 3.98 2.31 -9.31
CA LEU A 85 5.44 2.28 -9.38
C LEU A 85 6.06 3.51 -8.71
N ALA A 86 5.50 4.69 -8.92
CA ALA A 86 5.97 5.91 -8.26
C ALA A 86 5.83 5.79 -6.73
N ILE A 87 4.73 5.21 -6.23
CA ILE A 87 4.55 4.97 -4.78
C ILE A 87 5.51 3.90 -4.26
N ALA A 88 5.77 2.84 -5.03
CA ALA A 88 6.75 1.82 -4.66
C ALA A 88 8.15 2.43 -4.49
N LEU A 89 8.56 3.29 -5.42
CA LEU A 89 9.86 3.97 -5.37
C LEU A 89 9.93 5.10 -4.33
N LEU A 90 8.79 5.73 -4.02
CA LEU A 90 8.74 6.78 -3.00
C LEU A 90 8.74 6.22 -1.58
N MET A 91 8.04 5.11 -1.36
CA MET A 91 7.73 4.62 -0.02
C MET A 91 8.27 3.21 0.23
N ILE A 92 7.91 2.23 -0.60
CA ILE A 92 8.16 0.81 -0.31
C ILE A 92 9.65 0.46 -0.36
N VAL A 93 10.29 0.72 -1.50
CA VAL A 93 11.70 0.39 -1.71
C VAL A 93 12.59 1.13 -0.70
N PRO A 94 12.47 2.47 -0.53
CA PRO A 94 13.31 3.17 0.44
C PRO A 94 13.06 2.72 1.89
N LEU A 95 11.81 2.49 2.29
CA LEU A 95 11.47 2.07 3.65
C LEU A 95 12.21 0.79 4.05
N TYR A 96 12.13 -0.25 3.20
CA TYR A 96 12.73 -1.53 3.52
C TYR A 96 14.25 -1.54 3.38
N LEU A 97 14.83 -0.73 2.48
CA LEU A 97 16.28 -0.52 2.44
C LEU A 97 16.79 0.18 3.69
N ILE A 98 16.09 1.22 4.16
CA ILE A 98 16.44 1.91 5.41
C ILE A 98 16.33 0.94 6.59
N TYR A 99 15.24 0.15 6.67
CA TYR A 99 15.06 -0.83 7.73
C TYR A 99 16.13 -1.92 7.71
N TYR A 100 16.57 -2.37 6.54
CA TYR A 100 17.69 -3.30 6.43
C TYR A 100 19.00 -2.73 7.00
N VAL A 101 19.23 -1.42 6.84
CA VAL A 101 20.41 -0.76 7.41
C VAL A 101 20.33 -0.67 8.94
N VAL A 102 19.16 -0.37 9.50
CA VAL A 102 19.01 -0.09 10.94
C VAL A 102 18.52 -1.28 11.77
N GLN A 103 17.98 -2.31 11.16
CA GLN A 103 17.49 -3.53 11.80
C GLN A 103 18.26 -4.74 11.26
N PRO A 104 18.64 -5.71 12.10
CA PRO A 104 19.32 -6.93 11.69
C PRO A 104 18.36 -7.93 11.01
N MET A 105 17.63 -7.48 9.99
CA MET A 105 16.68 -8.29 9.23
C MET A 105 17.42 -9.07 8.13
N PRO A 106 17.13 -10.37 7.93
CA PRO A 106 17.68 -11.14 6.82
C PRO A 106 17.37 -10.51 5.47
N GLY A 107 18.37 -10.46 4.59
CA GLY A 107 18.24 -9.79 3.28
C GLY A 107 17.18 -10.44 2.37
N ASP A 108 16.92 -11.74 2.52
CA ASP A 108 15.86 -12.44 1.79
C ASP A 108 14.46 -11.99 2.25
N THR A 109 14.25 -11.80 3.56
CA THR A 109 13.00 -11.23 4.09
C THR A 109 12.76 -9.82 3.55
N VAL A 110 13.80 -8.98 3.52
CA VAL A 110 13.73 -7.62 2.98
C VAL A 110 13.40 -7.62 1.48
N ALA A 111 14.03 -8.50 0.70
CA ALA A 111 13.74 -8.64 -0.73
C ALA A 111 12.27 -9.05 -0.96
N LYS A 112 11.75 -10.01 -0.18
CA LYS A 112 10.34 -10.41 -0.25
C LYS A 112 9.39 -9.27 0.13
N GLN A 113 9.69 -8.52 1.19
CA GLN A 113 8.91 -7.34 1.58
C GLN A 113 8.81 -6.33 0.44
N ILE A 114 9.95 -5.99 -0.17
CA ILE A 114 9.99 -5.06 -1.30
C ILE A 114 9.14 -5.58 -2.46
N VAL A 115 9.31 -6.85 -2.86
CA VAL A 115 8.60 -7.43 -4.00
C VAL A 115 7.09 -7.49 -3.74
N TYR A 116 6.67 -8.04 -2.60
CA TYR A 116 5.25 -8.23 -2.30
C TYR A 116 4.52 -6.91 -2.11
N GLU A 117 5.09 -5.96 -1.37
CA GLU A 117 4.49 -4.63 -1.21
C GLU A 117 4.49 -3.84 -2.52
N THR A 118 5.52 -3.97 -3.36
CA THR A 118 5.53 -3.34 -4.70
C THR A 118 4.39 -3.86 -5.55
N VAL A 119 4.19 -5.18 -5.60
CA VAL A 119 3.06 -5.80 -6.31
C VAL A 119 1.73 -5.30 -5.74
N LEU A 120 1.59 -5.22 -4.42
CA LEU A 120 0.39 -4.71 -3.78
C LEU A 120 0.10 -3.26 -4.20
N VAL A 121 1.05 -2.34 -4.10
CA VAL A 121 0.81 -0.93 -4.46
C VAL A 121 0.59 -0.73 -5.96
N LEU A 122 1.12 -1.61 -6.83
CA LEU A 122 0.78 -1.63 -8.25
C LEU A 122 -0.69 -2.00 -8.48
N LEU A 123 -1.18 -3.04 -7.79
CA LEU A 123 -2.59 -3.44 -7.84
C LEU A 123 -3.51 -2.36 -7.27
N LEU A 124 -3.11 -1.70 -6.17
CA LEU A 124 -3.86 -0.57 -5.62
C LEU A 124 -3.86 0.64 -6.56
N GLY A 125 -2.74 0.90 -7.26
CA GLY A 125 -2.64 1.92 -8.30
C GLY A 125 -3.58 1.66 -9.47
N MET A 126 -3.67 0.40 -9.89
CA MET A 126 -4.65 -0.06 -10.88
C MET A 126 -6.09 0.11 -10.39
N LEU A 127 -6.36 -0.26 -9.13
CA LEU A 127 -7.69 -0.16 -8.54
C LEU A 127 -8.18 1.29 -8.49
N VAL A 128 -7.38 2.22 -7.97
CA VAL A 128 -7.77 3.64 -7.94
C VAL A 128 -7.94 4.20 -9.35
N ALA A 129 -7.07 3.83 -10.29
CA ALA A 129 -7.16 4.27 -11.68
C ALA A 129 -8.44 3.75 -12.35
N PHE A 130 -8.81 2.49 -12.11
CA PHE A 130 -10.07 1.93 -12.58
C PHE A 130 -11.27 2.71 -12.04
N MET A 131 -11.26 3.06 -10.75
CA MET A 131 -12.33 3.87 -10.15
C MET A 131 -12.39 5.29 -10.76
N TYR A 132 -11.27 5.79 -11.27
CA TYR A 132 -11.14 7.11 -11.90
C TYR A 132 -11.27 7.12 -13.44
N ARG A 133 -11.41 5.97 -14.10
CA ARG A 133 -11.39 5.82 -15.57
C ARG A 133 -12.35 6.72 -16.37
N HIS A 134 -13.51 7.06 -15.82
CA HIS A 134 -14.51 7.94 -16.46
C HIS A 134 -14.44 9.42 -15.99
N ALA A 135 -13.38 9.83 -15.30
CA ALA A 135 -13.24 11.22 -14.84
C ALA A 135 -13.01 12.23 -15.98
N GLY A 136 -12.48 11.78 -17.12
CA GLY A 136 -12.13 12.64 -18.26
C GLY A 136 -13.19 12.71 -19.37
N SER A 137 -14.26 11.91 -19.31
CA SER A 137 -15.35 11.96 -20.28
C SER A 137 -16.34 13.06 -19.88
N LYS A 138 -16.18 14.27 -20.40
CA LYS A 138 -17.27 15.26 -20.39
C LYS A 138 -18.47 14.66 -21.13
N PRO A 139 -19.71 14.91 -20.70
CA PRO A 139 -20.86 14.75 -21.57
C PRO A 139 -20.68 15.73 -22.74
N GLY A 140 -20.79 15.23 -23.97
CA GLY A 140 -20.93 16.07 -25.16
C GLY A 140 -22.27 16.77 -25.17
#